data_AF-A0A428Q5J2-F1
#
_entry.id   AF-A0A428Q5J2-F1
#
_cell.length_a   1.000
_cell.length_b   1.000
_cell.length_c   1.000
_cell.angle_alpha   90.00
_cell.angle_beta   90.00
_cell.angle_gamma   90.00
#
_symmetry.space_group_name_H-M   'P 1'
#
loop_
_entity.id
_entity.type
_entity.pdbx_description
1 polymer ?
#
loop_
_entity_poly.entity_id
_entity_poly.type
_entity_poly.pdbx_seq_one_letter_code
_entity_poly.pdbx_strand_id
1 'polypeptide(L)'
;MMPSNSSLLLNYAQELYSNFLTAITQAVEDLGGNSQATRYGEFIGASNETVDEIQAALVTRDLCNADEVFACTIPTLRTQRMLQPPEEVIAMVGKLADDRLKQKRWNKYAGLANWRIRLLRDNVSKRSHEQDSTKAKEATKKLRSLVIDNCKGFLQALEGDDEAAIAGYRGIVHLLDRYSKDETIKNIPYAENDQGTGSGGGSGAQAKGLADIIVSRGEAARSRLERKSPLSASSEDERLLSRLREHGMWRD
;
A
#
# COMPACT_ATOMS: atom_id res chain seq x y z
N MET A 1 27.15 -15.95 -43.52
CA MET A 1 26.75 -15.06 -42.42
C MET A 1 25.67 -14.14 -42.94
N MET A 2 24.41 -14.32 -42.52
CA MET A 2 23.36 -13.32 -42.78
C MET A 2 23.50 -12.18 -41.77
N PRO A 3 23.32 -10.91 -42.15
CA PRO A 3 23.30 -9.81 -41.21
C PRO A 3 22.05 -9.91 -40.31
N SER A 4 22.21 -9.50 -39.06
CA SER A 4 21.20 -9.53 -38.00
C SER A 4 20.06 -8.53 -38.24
N ASN A 5 19.13 -8.84 -39.15
CA ASN A 5 17.90 -8.05 -39.31
C ASN A 5 17.07 -7.98 -38.01
N SER A 6 17.27 -8.93 -37.09
CA SER A 6 16.64 -8.96 -35.77
C SER A 6 17.10 -7.81 -34.87
N SER A 7 18.36 -7.37 -34.95
CA SER A 7 18.86 -6.29 -34.08
C SER A 7 18.36 -4.92 -34.54
N LEU A 8 18.23 -4.71 -35.86
CA LEU A 8 17.76 -3.44 -36.42
C LEU A 8 16.26 -3.23 -36.14
N LEU A 9 15.45 -4.26 -36.35
CA LEU A 9 14.01 -4.22 -36.06
C LEU A 9 13.73 -4.08 -34.57
N LEU A 10 14.54 -4.74 -33.72
CA LEU A 10 14.44 -4.61 -32.27
C LEU A 10 14.79 -3.19 -31.81
N ASN A 11 15.88 -2.63 -32.32
CA ASN A 11 16.29 -1.26 -31.98
C ASN A 11 15.24 -0.24 -32.45
N TYR A 12 14.70 -0.42 -33.66
CA TYR A 12 13.63 0.44 -34.17
C TYR A 12 12.35 0.34 -33.33
N ALA A 13 11.95 -0.88 -32.93
CA ALA A 13 10.80 -1.08 -32.06
C ALA A 13 11.00 -0.47 -30.67
N GLN A 14 12.21 -0.57 -30.10
CA GLN A 14 12.57 0.06 -28.83
C GLN A 14 12.54 1.59 -28.92
N GLU A 15 13.04 2.17 -30.01
CA GLU A 15 13.03 3.61 -30.25
C GLU A 15 11.60 4.14 -30.43
N LEU A 16 10.76 3.43 -31.20
CA LEU A 16 9.34 3.75 -31.33
C LEU A 16 8.62 3.66 -29.99
N TYR A 17 8.84 2.60 -29.22
CA TYR A 17 8.25 2.44 -27.89
C TYR A 17 8.71 3.56 -26.94
N SER A 18 10.00 3.91 -26.96
CA SER A 18 10.54 5.00 -26.13
C SER A 18 9.94 6.35 -26.50
N ASN A 19 9.80 6.65 -27.80
CA ASN A 19 9.21 7.90 -28.26
C ASN A 19 7.73 7.99 -27.90
N PHE A 20 7.00 6.90 -28.08
CA PHE A 20 5.61 6.76 -27.65
C PHE A 20 5.45 6.99 -26.14
N LEU A 21 6.32 6.37 -25.34
CA LEU A 21 6.31 6.47 -23.90
C LEU A 21 6.56 7.91 -23.43
N THR A 22 7.55 8.56 -24.03
CA THR A 22 7.89 9.96 -23.76
C THR A 22 6.71 10.88 -24.12
N ALA A 23 6.08 10.66 -25.28
CA ALA A 23 4.94 11.47 -25.71
C ALA A 23 3.72 11.33 -24.78
N ILE A 24 3.39 10.11 -24.34
CA ILE A 24 2.32 9.89 -23.36
C ILE A 24 2.66 10.54 -22.02
N THR A 25 3.89 10.37 -21.56
CA THR A 25 4.33 10.95 -20.28
C THR A 25 4.21 12.47 -20.31
N GLN A 26 4.74 13.10 -21.37
CA GLN A 26 4.66 14.55 -21.58
C GLN A 26 3.20 15.02 -21.69
N ALA A 27 2.35 14.29 -22.42
CA ALA A 27 0.93 14.64 -22.54
C ALA A 27 0.21 14.62 -21.19
N VAL A 28 0.48 13.63 -20.32
CA VAL A 28 -0.11 13.59 -18.98
C VAL A 28 0.49 14.69 -18.07
N GLU A 29 1.77 15.07 -18.26
CA GLU A 29 2.44 16.11 -17.47
C GLU A 29 1.87 17.49 -17.80
N ASP A 30 1.66 17.75 -19.09
CA ASP A 30 1.24 19.06 -19.60
C ASP A 30 -0.26 19.30 -19.45
N LEU A 31 -1.09 18.27 -19.63
CA LEU A 31 -2.55 18.43 -19.63
C LEU A 31 -3.13 18.45 -18.22
N GLY A 32 -2.50 17.77 -17.25
CA GLY A 32 -3.20 17.40 -16.02
C GLY A 32 -4.49 16.64 -16.34
N GLY A 33 -5.36 16.38 -15.35
CA GLY A 33 -6.65 15.74 -15.62
C GLY A 33 -7.51 15.58 -14.37
N ASN A 34 -8.82 15.75 -14.52
CA ASN A 34 -9.74 15.53 -13.41
C ASN A 34 -9.76 14.04 -13.05
N SER A 35 -9.31 13.74 -11.83
CA SER A 35 -9.33 12.38 -11.33
C SER A 35 -10.60 12.18 -10.51
N GLN A 36 -11.34 11.11 -10.78
CA GLN A 36 -12.60 10.82 -10.11
C GLN A 36 -12.55 9.46 -9.43
N ALA A 37 -13.22 9.35 -8.29
CA ALA A 37 -13.43 8.11 -7.58
C ALA A 37 -14.86 7.61 -7.80
N THR A 38 -15.00 6.34 -8.19
CA THR A 38 -16.31 5.70 -8.35
C THR A 38 -16.41 4.49 -7.45
N ARG A 39 -17.63 4.20 -6.99
CA ARG A 39 -17.92 3.00 -6.19
C ARG A 39 -19.09 2.24 -6.79
N TYR A 40 -18.84 0.97 -7.09
CA TYR A 40 -19.83 0.02 -7.59
C TYR A 40 -19.94 -1.15 -6.62
N GLY A 41 -20.82 -1.05 -5.63
CA GLY A 41 -20.98 -2.07 -4.58
C GLY A 41 -19.71 -2.26 -3.73
N GLU A 42 -19.06 -3.41 -3.90
CA GLU A 42 -17.77 -3.74 -3.24
C GLU A 42 -16.53 -3.25 -4.02
N PHE A 43 -16.71 -2.77 -5.25
CA PHE A 43 -15.62 -2.31 -6.11
C PHE A 43 -15.43 -0.80 -5.98
N ILE A 44 -14.18 -0.37 -5.90
CA ILE A 44 -13.77 1.04 -5.91
C ILE A 44 -12.89 1.23 -7.12
N GLY A 45 -13.32 2.12 -8.03
CA GLY A 45 -12.59 2.52 -9.22
C GLY A 45 -12.00 3.91 -9.07
N ALA A 46 -10.97 4.17 -9.86
CA ALA A 46 -10.44 5.52 -10.09
C ALA A 46 -10.28 5.70 -11.60
N SER A 47 -10.67 6.86 -12.10
CA SER A 47 -10.45 7.27 -13.49
C SER A 47 -9.74 8.62 -13.53
N ASN A 48 -9.05 8.86 -14.63
CA ASN A 48 -8.44 10.15 -14.93
C ASN A 48 -8.77 10.48 -16.38
N GLU A 49 -9.47 11.61 -16.57
CA GLU A 49 -10.00 12.04 -17.87
C GLU A 49 -8.93 12.00 -18.98
N THR A 50 -7.75 12.53 -18.72
CA THR A 50 -6.64 12.59 -19.69
C THR A 50 -6.07 11.21 -20.01
N VAL A 51 -6.00 10.33 -19.00
CA VAL A 51 -5.62 8.94 -19.25
C VAL A 51 -6.67 8.28 -20.12
N ASP A 52 -7.95 8.45 -19.80
CA ASP A 52 -9.05 7.86 -20.57
C ASP A 52 -9.05 8.38 -22.03
N GLU A 53 -8.77 9.67 -22.25
CA GLU A 53 -8.63 10.27 -23.58
C GLU A 53 -7.44 9.71 -24.36
N ILE A 54 -6.27 9.58 -23.73
CA ILE A 54 -5.10 8.96 -24.35
C ILE A 54 -5.43 7.53 -24.73
N GLN A 55 -6.04 6.76 -23.82
CA GLN A 55 -6.39 5.38 -24.08
C GLN A 55 -7.38 5.27 -25.25
N ALA A 56 -8.42 6.11 -25.27
CA ALA A 56 -9.40 6.15 -26.34
C ALA A 56 -8.77 6.53 -27.69
N ALA A 57 -7.85 7.49 -27.72
CA ALA A 57 -7.17 7.92 -28.95
C ALA A 57 -6.31 6.81 -29.55
N LEU A 58 -5.65 6.00 -28.71
CA LEU A 58 -4.82 4.89 -29.15
C LEU A 58 -5.65 3.74 -29.73
N VAL A 59 -6.74 3.40 -29.06
CA VAL A 59 -7.67 2.36 -29.54
C VAL A 59 -8.36 2.80 -30.82
N THR A 60 -8.88 4.03 -30.88
CA THR A 60 -9.64 4.53 -32.05
C THR A 60 -8.78 4.65 -33.31
N ARG A 61 -7.46 4.79 -33.15
CA ARG A 61 -6.50 4.85 -34.27
C ARG A 61 -5.91 3.49 -34.62
N ASP A 62 -6.43 2.40 -34.06
CA ASP A 62 -5.92 1.02 -34.25
C ASP A 62 -4.42 0.88 -33.96
N LEU A 63 -3.87 1.72 -33.07
CA LEU A 63 -2.45 1.66 -32.69
C LEU A 63 -2.17 0.57 -31.66
N CYS A 64 -3.14 0.29 -30.79
CA CYS A 64 -3.10 -0.73 -29.74
C CYS A 64 -4.53 -1.19 -29.43
N ASN A 65 -4.70 -2.44 -29.01
CA ASN A 65 -5.97 -2.85 -28.42
C ASN A 65 -6.10 -2.33 -26.97
N ALA A 66 -7.32 -2.36 -26.41
CA ALA A 66 -7.60 -1.82 -25.08
C ALA A 66 -6.74 -2.45 -23.97
N ASP A 67 -6.45 -3.75 -24.06
CA ASP A 67 -5.65 -4.47 -23.07
C ASP A 67 -4.17 -4.07 -23.15
N GLU A 68 -3.63 -3.91 -24.36
CA GLU A 68 -2.26 -3.45 -24.62
C GLU A 68 -2.05 -2.02 -24.15
N VAL A 69 -3.00 -1.14 -24.46
CA VAL A 69 -3.01 0.24 -23.96
C VAL A 69 -2.99 0.26 -22.44
N PHE A 70 -3.86 -0.52 -21.79
CA PHE A 70 -3.89 -0.61 -20.34
C PHE A 70 -2.55 -1.10 -19.75
N ALA A 71 -1.98 -2.15 -20.35
CA ALA A 71 -0.71 -2.75 -19.93
C ALA A 71 0.50 -1.82 -20.10
N CYS A 72 0.48 -0.92 -21.10
CA CYS A 72 1.58 0.01 -21.35
C CYS A 72 1.43 1.34 -20.59
N THR A 73 0.21 1.87 -20.47
CA THR A 73 -0.03 3.21 -19.91
C THR A 73 -0.01 3.19 -18.37
N ILE A 74 -0.67 2.21 -17.73
CA ILE A 74 -0.79 2.19 -16.27
C ILE A 74 0.57 2.04 -15.56
N PRO A 75 1.44 1.07 -15.90
CA PRO A 75 2.73 0.92 -15.22
C PRO A 75 3.65 2.13 -15.41
N THR A 76 3.61 2.74 -16.60
CA THR A 76 4.41 3.92 -16.95
C THR A 76 3.98 5.13 -16.12
N LEU A 77 2.71 5.49 -16.16
CA LEU A 77 2.19 6.63 -15.40
C LEU A 77 2.32 6.40 -13.89
N ARG A 78 2.23 5.16 -13.42
CA ARG A 78 2.51 4.81 -12.03
C ARG A 78 3.97 5.02 -11.66
N THR A 79 4.90 4.62 -12.53
CA THR A 79 6.36 4.78 -12.31
C THR A 79 6.75 6.25 -12.24
N GLN A 80 6.11 7.09 -13.05
CA GLN A 80 6.26 8.55 -13.03
C GLN A 80 5.41 9.24 -11.95
N ARG A 81 4.73 8.47 -11.07
CA ARG A 81 3.88 8.97 -9.96
C ARG A 81 2.70 9.84 -10.40
N MET A 82 2.26 9.69 -11.65
CA MET A 82 1.19 10.48 -12.28
C MET A 82 -0.20 9.88 -12.07
N LEU A 83 -0.29 8.56 -11.88
CA LEU A 83 -1.53 7.91 -11.44
C LEU A 83 -1.63 7.96 -9.92
N GLN A 84 -2.08 9.11 -9.42
CA GLN A 84 -2.39 9.23 -8.00
C GLN A 84 -3.87 8.95 -7.75
N PRO A 85 -4.19 8.12 -6.74
CA PRO A 85 -5.58 7.93 -6.36
C PRO A 85 -6.14 9.26 -5.84
N PRO A 86 -7.33 9.69 -6.28
CA PRO A 86 -8.06 10.78 -5.65
C PRO A 86 -8.17 10.61 -4.13
N GLU A 87 -8.19 11.70 -3.37
CA GLU A 87 -8.35 11.63 -1.90
C GLU A 87 -9.65 10.92 -1.52
N GLU A 88 -10.67 11.04 -2.36
CA GLU A 88 -11.95 10.36 -2.26
C GLU A 88 -11.78 8.83 -2.27
N VAL A 89 -10.84 8.28 -3.05
CA VAL A 89 -10.54 6.84 -3.06
C VAL A 89 -10.04 6.40 -1.69
N ILE A 90 -9.13 7.18 -1.08
CA ILE A 90 -8.60 6.88 0.26
C ILE A 90 -9.74 6.86 1.29
N ALA A 91 -10.65 7.83 1.22
CA ALA A 91 -11.82 7.89 2.08
C ALA A 91 -12.78 6.72 1.86
N MET A 92 -13.09 6.37 0.61
CA MET A 92 -13.97 5.25 0.26
C MET A 92 -13.39 3.90 0.71
N VAL A 93 -12.10 3.66 0.47
CA VAL A 93 -11.39 2.45 0.94
C VAL A 93 -11.40 2.40 2.45
N GLY A 94 -11.19 3.55 3.13
CA GLY A 94 -11.28 3.67 4.58
C GLY A 94 -12.63 3.24 5.12
N LYS A 95 -13.71 3.84 4.62
CA LYS A 95 -15.08 3.51 5.02
C LYS A 95 -15.39 2.03 4.78
N LEU A 96 -14.98 1.48 3.63
CA LEU A 96 -15.19 0.08 3.31
C LEU A 96 -14.41 -0.84 4.25
N ALA A 97 -13.15 -0.50 4.58
CA ALA A 97 -12.35 -1.25 5.55
C ALA A 97 -13.01 -1.26 6.93
N ASP A 98 -13.45 -0.10 7.41
CA ASP A 98 -14.12 0.06 8.71
C ASP A 98 -15.43 -0.75 8.77
N ASP A 99 -16.19 -0.77 7.68
CA ASP A 99 -17.40 -1.61 7.55
C ASP A 99 -17.05 -3.10 7.62
N ARG A 100 -15.96 -3.55 6.99
CA ARG A 100 -15.52 -4.96 7.04
C ARG A 100 -14.99 -5.35 8.41
N LEU A 101 -14.32 -4.43 9.10
CA LEU A 101 -13.89 -4.63 10.48
C LEU A 101 -15.10 -4.85 11.40
N LYS A 102 -16.12 -3.97 11.32
CA LYS A 102 -17.37 -4.11 12.09
C LYS A 102 -18.11 -5.41 11.79
N GLN A 103 -18.09 -5.86 10.54
CA GLN A 103 -18.69 -7.12 10.10
C GLN A 103 -17.84 -8.35 10.43
N LYS A 104 -16.67 -8.19 11.08
CA LYS A 104 -15.70 -9.27 11.34
C LYS A 104 -15.28 -10.04 10.09
N ARG A 105 -15.31 -9.39 8.91
CA ARG A 105 -14.86 -9.97 7.64
C ARG A 105 -13.36 -9.78 7.49
N TRP A 106 -12.58 -10.48 8.33
CA TRP A 106 -11.15 -10.22 8.54
C TRP A 106 -10.29 -10.32 7.27
N ASN A 107 -10.54 -11.32 6.41
CA ASN A 107 -9.84 -11.46 5.13
C ASN A 107 -10.06 -10.24 4.20
N LYS A 108 -11.31 -9.74 4.11
CA LYS A 108 -11.62 -8.55 3.31
C LYS A 108 -11.05 -7.28 3.97
N TYR A 109 -11.15 -7.17 5.30
CA TYR A 109 -10.56 -6.07 6.05
C TYR A 109 -9.04 -6.00 5.82
N ALA A 110 -8.31 -7.10 5.93
CA ALA A 110 -6.86 -7.13 5.74
C ALA A 110 -6.43 -6.61 4.35
N GLY A 111 -7.13 -7.03 3.29
CA GLY A 111 -6.88 -6.54 1.94
C GLY A 111 -7.07 -5.03 1.81
N LEU A 112 -8.17 -4.50 2.35
CA LEU A 112 -8.51 -3.08 2.29
C LEU A 112 -7.60 -2.22 3.20
N ALA A 113 -7.27 -2.71 4.39
CA ALA A 113 -6.35 -2.10 5.33
C ALA A 113 -4.96 -1.91 4.71
N ASN A 114 -4.44 -2.96 4.07
CA ASN A 114 -3.16 -2.92 3.36
C ASN A 114 -3.22 -2.00 2.13
N TRP A 115 -4.34 -2.00 1.41
CA TRP A 115 -4.52 -1.06 0.30
C TRP A 115 -4.49 0.39 0.80
N ARG A 116 -5.23 0.71 1.85
CA ARG A 116 -5.29 2.05 2.43
C ARG A 116 -3.93 2.55 2.92
N ILE A 117 -3.11 1.69 3.55
CA ILE A 117 -1.73 2.07 3.94
C ILE A 117 -0.91 2.43 2.71
N ARG A 118 -0.98 1.64 1.62
CA ARG A 118 -0.26 1.97 0.38
C ARG A 118 -0.64 3.35 -0.16
N LEU A 119 -1.94 3.64 -0.25
CA LEU A 119 -2.41 4.93 -0.77
C LEU A 119 -1.96 6.11 0.10
N LEU A 120 -2.04 5.98 1.43
CA LEU A 120 -1.59 7.04 2.34
C LEU A 120 -0.07 7.20 2.35
N ARG A 121 0.71 6.11 2.24
CA ARG A 121 2.16 6.16 2.09
C ARG A 121 2.55 6.94 0.85
N ASP A 122 1.95 6.61 -0.30
CA ASP A 122 2.26 7.29 -1.56
C ASP A 122 1.90 8.79 -1.48
N ASN A 123 0.80 9.13 -0.78
CA ASN A 123 0.43 10.53 -0.49
C ASN A 123 1.44 11.25 0.42
N VAL A 124 1.95 10.57 1.46
CA VAL A 124 3.03 11.13 2.31
C VAL A 124 4.29 11.40 1.50
N SER A 125 4.73 10.43 0.69
CA SER A 125 5.91 10.59 -0.17
C SER A 125 5.74 11.73 -1.17
N LYS A 126 4.53 11.95 -1.70
CA LYS A 126 4.26 13.10 -2.57
C LYS A 126 4.40 14.42 -1.81
N ARG A 127 3.68 14.56 -0.70
CA ARG A 127 3.61 15.83 0.05
C ARG A 127 4.93 16.20 0.70
N SER A 128 5.81 15.24 0.97
CA SER A 128 7.17 15.56 1.44
C SER A 128 8.01 16.31 0.40
N HIS A 129 7.66 16.24 -0.89
CA HIS A 129 8.30 17.02 -1.94
C HIS A 129 7.61 18.38 -2.19
N GLU A 130 6.43 18.60 -1.62
CA GLU A 130 5.70 19.87 -1.74
C GLU A 130 6.16 20.86 -0.65
N GLN A 131 6.16 22.17 -0.95
CA GLN A 131 6.57 23.20 0.02
C GLN A 131 5.58 23.37 1.20
N ASP A 132 4.37 22.81 1.11
CA ASP A 132 3.34 22.90 2.15
C ASP A 132 3.60 21.90 3.30
N SER A 133 4.34 22.37 4.30
CA SER A 133 4.68 21.57 5.49
C SER A 133 3.45 21.13 6.31
N THR A 134 2.31 21.82 6.20
CA THR A 134 1.11 21.50 6.99
C THR A 134 0.42 20.27 6.42
N LYS A 135 0.21 20.24 5.09
CA LYS A 135 -0.38 19.11 4.38
C LYS A 135 0.47 17.84 4.52
N ALA A 136 1.80 17.96 4.50
CA ALA A 136 2.71 16.84 4.70
C ALA A 136 2.63 16.26 6.13
N LYS A 137 2.57 17.12 7.15
CA LYS A 137 2.38 16.70 8.54
C LYS A 137 1.05 15.99 8.75
N GLU A 138 -0.03 16.50 8.17
CA GLU A 138 -1.35 15.88 8.28
C GLU A 138 -1.41 14.50 7.62
N ALA A 139 -0.85 14.35 6.41
CA ALA A 139 -0.77 13.05 5.74
C ALA A 139 0.06 12.04 6.57
N THR A 140 1.17 12.49 7.16
CA THR A 140 2.00 11.66 8.04
C THR A 140 1.22 11.21 9.28
N LYS A 141 0.47 12.11 9.90
CA LYS A 141 -0.41 11.80 11.03
C LYS A 141 -1.49 10.78 10.66
N LYS A 142 -2.15 10.95 9.51
CA LYS A 142 -3.17 10.01 8.99
C LYS A 142 -2.57 8.61 8.77
N LEU A 143 -1.40 8.53 8.14
CA LEU A 143 -0.69 7.27 7.92
C LEU A 143 -0.30 6.61 9.25
N ARG A 144 0.24 7.38 10.19
CA ARG A 144 0.62 6.89 11.54
C ARG A 144 -0.57 6.27 12.25
N SER A 145 -1.68 7.00 12.35
CA SER A 145 -2.90 6.50 13.01
C SER A 145 -3.36 5.21 12.35
N LEU A 146 -3.42 5.17 11.01
CA LEU A 146 -3.88 3.99 10.29
C LEU A 146 -3.03 2.75 10.57
N VAL A 147 -1.70 2.88 10.57
CA VAL A 147 -0.81 1.74 10.86
C VAL A 147 -1.06 1.22 12.28
N ILE A 148 -1.21 2.12 13.25
CA ILE A 148 -1.51 1.75 14.65
C ILE A 148 -2.87 1.05 14.74
N ASP A 149 -3.89 1.59 14.10
CA ASP A 149 -5.25 1.05 14.12
C ASP A 149 -5.31 -0.32 13.43
N ASN A 150 -4.59 -0.49 12.32
CA ASN A 150 -4.46 -1.78 11.64
C ASN A 150 -3.76 -2.82 12.52
N CYS A 151 -2.67 -2.46 13.19
CA CYS A 151 -2.02 -3.32 14.18
C CYS A 151 -2.99 -3.78 15.28
N LYS A 152 -3.80 -2.86 15.82
CA LYS A 152 -4.83 -3.19 16.83
C LYS A 152 -5.90 -4.12 16.25
N GLY A 153 -6.41 -3.82 15.07
CA GLY A 153 -7.42 -4.62 14.39
C GLY A 153 -6.94 -6.04 14.09
N PHE A 154 -5.67 -6.21 13.65
CA PHE A 154 -5.13 -7.54 13.42
C PHE A 154 -4.88 -8.31 14.71
N LEU A 155 -4.46 -7.66 15.80
CA LEU A 155 -4.36 -8.32 17.11
C LEU A 155 -5.74 -8.75 17.63
N GLN A 156 -6.77 -7.93 17.43
CA GLN A 156 -8.15 -8.29 17.76
C GLN A 156 -8.62 -9.51 16.96
N ALA A 157 -8.25 -9.61 15.68
CA ALA A 157 -8.57 -10.77 14.85
C ALA A 157 -8.01 -12.08 15.42
N LEU A 158 -6.86 -12.04 16.10
CA LEU A 158 -6.26 -13.22 16.75
C LEU A 158 -7.12 -13.79 17.88
N GLU A 159 -8.07 -13.01 18.43
CA GLU A 159 -9.05 -13.42 19.45
C GLU A 159 -10.31 -14.04 18.87
N GLY A 160 -10.46 -14.06 17.54
CA GLY A 160 -11.57 -14.69 16.86
C GLY A 160 -11.40 -16.20 16.69
N ASP A 161 -12.19 -16.75 15.77
CA ASP A 161 -12.05 -18.13 15.30
C ASP A 161 -10.74 -18.34 14.51
N ASP A 162 -10.49 -19.58 14.06
CA ASP A 162 -9.26 -19.91 13.34
C ASP A 162 -9.10 -19.11 12.03
N GLU A 163 -10.19 -18.83 11.31
CA GLU A 163 -10.14 -18.06 10.07
C GLU A 163 -9.77 -16.59 10.35
N ALA A 164 -10.37 -16.00 11.39
CA ALA A 164 -10.04 -14.67 11.89
C ALA A 164 -8.58 -14.59 12.36
N ALA A 165 -8.12 -15.60 13.11
CA ALA A 165 -6.76 -15.64 13.62
C ALA A 165 -5.74 -15.74 12.48
N ILE A 166 -5.97 -16.59 11.49
CA ILE A 166 -5.13 -16.69 10.29
C ILE A 166 -5.08 -15.34 9.55
N ALA A 167 -6.22 -14.67 9.38
CA ALA A 167 -6.27 -13.35 8.75
C ALA A 167 -5.48 -12.30 9.56
N GLY A 168 -5.58 -12.34 10.90
CA GLY A 168 -4.81 -11.48 11.80
C GLY A 168 -3.31 -11.70 11.69
N TYR A 169 -2.85 -12.95 11.73
CA TYR A 169 -1.43 -13.28 11.56
C TYR A 169 -0.89 -12.85 10.20
N ARG A 170 -1.63 -13.14 9.12
CA ARG A 170 -1.27 -12.69 7.76
C ARG A 170 -1.19 -11.17 7.67
N GLY A 171 -2.12 -10.45 8.31
CA GLY A 171 -2.10 -8.99 8.39
C GLY A 171 -0.84 -8.46 9.06
N ILE A 172 -0.47 -9.02 10.22
CA ILE A 172 0.73 -8.61 10.98
C ILE A 172 2.00 -8.94 10.20
N VAL A 173 2.11 -10.15 9.65
CA VAL A 173 3.24 -10.55 8.79
C VAL A 173 3.38 -9.60 7.61
N HIS A 174 2.27 -9.22 6.96
CA HIS A 174 2.33 -8.26 5.86
C HIS A 174 2.86 -6.88 6.30
N LEU A 175 2.43 -6.38 7.47
CA LEU A 175 2.94 -5.12 8.00
C LEU A 175 4.45 -5.20 8.29
N LEU A 176 4.91 -6.31 8.88
CA LEU A 176 6.33 -6.55 9.14
C LEU A 176 7.12 -6.59 7.84
N ASP A 177 6.71 -7.42 6.89
CA ASP A 177 7.41 -7.61 5.62
C ASP A 177 7.56 -6.32 4.83
N ARG A 178 6.48 -5.55 4.77
CA ARG A 178 6.38 -4.43 3.84
C ARG A 178 6.81 -3.11 4.46
N TYR A 179 6.59 -2.92 5.76
CA TYR A 179 6.63 -1.59 6.37
C TYR A 179 7.60 -1.43 7.53
N SER A 180 8.17 -2.52 8.07
CA SER A 180 9.21 -2.42 9.11
C SER A 180 10.50 -1.77 8.59
N LYS A 181 10.84 -1.99 7.32
CA LYS A 181 12.02 -1.42 6.63
C LYS A 181 11.71 -0.25 5.72
N ASP A 182 10.46 0.15 5.60
CA ASP A 182 10.06 1.17 4.63
C ASP A 182 10.56 2.55 5.07
N GLU A 183 11.37 3.21 4.24
CA GLU A 183 11.97 4.52 4.56
C GLU A 183 10.94 5.62 4.87
N THR A 184 9.74 5.54 4.29
CA THR A 184 8.67 6.51 4.53
C THR A 184 8.00 6.27 5.88
N ILE A 185 7.94 5.02 6.36
CA ILE A 185 7.23 4.64 7.58
C ILE A 185 8.18 4.53 8.78
N LYS A 186 9.37 3.96 8.61
CA LYS A 186 10.30 3.65 9.70
C LYS A 186 10.71 4.90 10.50
N ASN A 187 10.82 6.02 9.81
CA ASN A 187 11.24 7.30 10.38
C ASN A 187 10.06 8.12 10.94
N ILE A 188 8.81 7.65 10.81
CA ILE A 188 7.67 8.32 11.40
C ILE A 188 7.72 8.11 12.91
N PRO A 189 7.88 9.18 13.72
CA PRO A 189 7.91 9.03 15.16
C PRO A 189 6.56 8.53 15.65
N TYR A 190 6.55 7.62 16.62
CA TYR A 190 5.33 7.30 17.35
C TYR A 190 4.94 8.50 18.22
N ALA A 191 3.65 8.85 18.22
CA ALA A 191 3.11 9.90 19.05
C ALA A 191 1.85 9.37 19.77
N GLU A 192 1.93 9.21 21.09
CA GLU A 192 0.80 8.75 21.92
C GLU A 192 -0.39 9.73 21.87
N ASN A 193 -0.11 11.02 21.69
CA ASN A 193 -1.11 12.08 21.59
C ASN A 193 -2.09 11.93 20.42
N ASP A 194 -1.80 11.06 19.45
CA ASP A 194 -2.72 10.77 18.34
C ASP A 194 -3.81 9.74 18.72
N GLN A 195 -3.75 9.13 19.91
CA GLN A 195 -4.77 8.17 20.40
C GLN A 195 -5.89 8.81 21.24
N GLY A 196 -5.97 10.13 21.34
CA GLY A 196 -7.06 10.83 22.04
C GLY A 196 -7.07 10.69 23.56
N THR A 197 -6.17 9.90 24.15
CA THR A 197 -5.94 9.86 25.60
C THR A 197 -4.74 10.73 25.94
N GLY A 198 -5.01 11.99 26.29
CA GLY A 198 -4.00 12.83 26.92
C GLY A 198 -3.69 12.29 28.31
N SER A 199 -2.46 11.82 28.51
CA SER A 199 -1.81 11.84 29.81
C SER A 199 -0.37 12.26 29.61
N GLY A 200 0.03 13.29 30.33
CA GLY A 200 1.24 14.05 30.08
C GLY A 200 2.53 13.36 30.49
N GLY A 201 3.63 13.94 29.99
CA GLY A 201 4.90 14.04 30.68
C GLY A 201 5.59 12.73 31.04
N GLY A 202 6.31 12.15 30.08
CA GLY A 202 7.33 11.12 30.32
C GLY A 202 8.60 11.45 29.55
N SER A 203 9.50 12.20 30.18
CA SER A 203 10.90 12.34 29.76
C SER A 203 11.58 10.97 29.81
N GLY A 204 12.16 10.52 28.69
CA GLY A 204 13.16 9.44 28.69
C GLY A 204 12.83 8.12 27.97
N ALA A 205 11.71 7.99 27.23
CA ALA A 205 11.55 6.86 26.32
C ALA A 205 12.25 7.20 24.99
N GLN A 206 13.21 6.38 24.55
CA GLN A 206 13.69 6.38 23.15
C GLN A 206 12.47 6.54 22.24
N ALA A 207 12.48 7.55 21.37
CA ALA A 207 11.37 7.82 20.48
C ALA A 207 11.17 6.61 19.56
N LYS A 208 10.27 5.69 19.95
CA LYS A 208 9.98 4.49 19.18
C LYS A 208 9.46 4.94 17.82
N GLY A 209 10.07 4.45 16.76
CA GLY A 209 9.56 4.65 15.40
C GLY A 209 8.28 3.83 15.19
N LEU A 210 7.53 4.18 14.15
CA LEU A 210 6.36 3.40 13.76
C LEU A 210 6.74 1.95 13.38
N ALA A 211 7.95 1.75 12.84
CA ALA A 211 8.52 0.41 12.61
C ALA A 211 8.68 -0.40 13.90
N ASP A 212 9.16 0.21 15.00
CA ASP A 212 9.30 -0.47 16.30
C ASP A 212 7.94 -0.93 16.84
N ILE A 213 6.90 -0.14 16.59
CA ILE A 213 5.52 -0.53 16.93
C ILE A 213 5.11 -1.75 16.12
N ILE A 214 5.33 -1.77 14.80
CA ILE A 214 4.99 -2.92 13.96
C ILE A 214 5.74 -4.17 14.46
N VAL A 215 7.04 -4.05 14.73
CA VAL A 215 7.88 -5.14 15.27
C VAL A 215 7.35 -5.66 16.61
N SER A 216 7.06 -4.76 17.55
CA SER A 216 6.51 -5.14 18.86
C SER A 216 5.15 -5.86 18.75
N ARG A 217 4.31 -5.48 17.79
CA ARG A 217 3.04 -6.16 17.52
C ARG A 217 3.26 -7.52 16.84
N GLY A 218 4.29 -7.63 16.02
CA GLY A 218 4.83 -8.90 15.50
C GLY A 218 5.26 -9.86 16.60
N GLU A 219 6.05 -9.38 17.57
CA GLU A 219 6.48 -10.17 18.72
C GLU A 219 5.28 -10.68 19.53
N ALA A 220 4.27 -9.84 19.77
CA ALA A 220 3.05 -10.24 20.47
C ALA A 220 2.28 -11.34 19.72
N ALA A 221 2.16 -11.22 18.38
CA ALA A 221 1.55 -12.24 17.55
C ALA A 221 2.35 -13.55 17.59
N ARG A 222 3.69 -13.48 17.48
CA ARG A 222 4.57 -14.63 17.58
C ARG A 222 4.37 -15.38 18.89
N SER A 223 4.45 -14.68 20.02
CA SER A 223 4.27 -15.31 21.35
C SER A 223 2.91 -15.97 21.50
N ARG A 224 1.86 -15.44 20.85
CA ARG A 224 0.54 -16.06 20.85
C ARG A 224 0.51 -17.33 20.01
N LEU A 225 1.08 -17.30 18.82
CA LEU A 225 1.13 -18.45 17.92
C LEU A 225 1.98 -19.59 18.50
N GLU A 226 3.09 -19.26 19.17
CA GLU A 226 3.94 -20.22 19.87
C GLU A 226 3.23 -20.93 21.03
N ARG A 227 2.32 -20.24 21.73
CA ARG A 227 1.49 -20.88 22.77
C ARG A 227 0.41 -21.79 22.18
N LYS A 228 -0.07 -21.51 20.97
CA LYS A 228 -1.10 -22.30 20.26
C LYS A 228 -0.51 -23.54 19.58
N SER A 229 0.68 -23.42 18.99
CA SER A 229 1.34 -24.43 18.16
C SER A 229 1.64 -25.80 18.82
N PRO A 230 1.93 -25.94 20.14
CA PRO A 230 2.23 -27.26 20.70
C PRO A 230 1.04 -28.24 20.73
N LEU A 231 -0.16 -27.82 20.32
CA LEU A 231 -1.39 -28.62 20.44
C LEU A 231 -1.91 -29.22 19.11
N SER A 232 -1.46 -28.74 17.94
CA SER A 232 -1.67 -29.31 16.58
C SER A 232 -1.34 -28.25 15.51
N ALA A 233 -0.06 -27.94 15.30
CA ALA A 233 0.31 -26.93 14.31
C ALA A 233 -0.07 -27.38 12.89
N SER A 234 -0.94 -26.61 12.23
CA SER A 234 -1.16 -26.76 10.80
C SER A 234 0.07 -26.30 10.02
N SER A 235 0.23 -26.74 8.77
CA SER A 235 1.32 -26.25 7.90
C SER A 235 1.30 -24.73 7.71
N GLU A 236 0.12 -24.11 7.83
CA GLU A 236 -0.03 -22.66 7.77
C GLU A 236 0.47 -21.96 9.05
N ASP A 237 0.23 -22.56 10.22
CA ASP A 237 0.73 -22.03 11.50
C ASP A 237 2.25 -22.06 11.56
N GLU A 238 2.87 -23.15 11.11
CA GLU A 238 4.34 -23.26 11.02
C GLU A 238 4.92 -22.22 10.06
N ARG A 239 4.28 -22.02 8.90
CA ARG A 239 4.67 -21.00 7.92
C ARG A 239 4.60 -19.60 8.51
N LEU A 240 3.48 -19.26 9.17
CA LEU A 240 3.29 -17.95 9.81
C LEU A 240 4.28 -17.74 10.96
N LEU A 241 4.53 -18.76 11.78
CA LEU A 241 5.48 -18.70 12.88
C LEU A 241 6.91 -18.51 12.39
N SER A 242 7.32 -19.23 11.34
CA SER A 242 8.62 -19.04 10.69
C SER A 242 8.78 -17.59 10.21
N ARG A 243 7.78 -17.04 9.52
CA ARG A 243 7.79 -15.63 9.08
C ARG A 243 7.88 -14.65 10.24
N LEU A 244 7.14 -14.86 11.32
CA LEU A 244 7.20 -14.00 12.51
C LEU A 244 8.56 -14.07 13.22
N ARG A 245 9.26 -15.21 13.16
CA ARG A 245 10.62 -15.37 13.71
C ARG A 245 11.67 -14.62 12.89
N GLU A 246 11.55 -14.57 11.57
CA GLU A 246 12.47 -13.81 10.69
C GLU A 246 12.58 -12.34 11.09
N HIS A 247 11.49 -11.74 11.59
CA HIS A 247 11.46 -10.34 12.02
C HIS A 247 11.90 -10.14 13.48
N GLY A 248 11.87 -11.18 14.30
CA GLY A 248 12.36 -11.13 15.69
C GLY A 248 13.88 -11.19 15.82
N MET A 249 14.59 -11.52 14.73
CA MET A 249 16.06 -11.59 14.65
C MET A 249 16.74 -10.23 14.39
N TRP A 250 15.98 -9.12 14.38
CA TRP A 250 16.52 -7.80 14.01
C TRP A 250 16.99 -6.98 15.22
N ARG A 251 17.04 -7.62 16.39
CA ARG A 251 17.80 -7.13 17.53
C ARG A 251 19.01 -8.03 17.71
N ASP A 252 20.06 -7.73 16.98
CA ASP A 252 21.45 -8.02 17.35
C ASP A 252 22.30 -6.82 16.90
#